data_AF-A0A949NX14-F1
#
_entry.id   AF-A0A949NX14-F1
#
_cell.length_a   1.000
_cell.length_b   1.000
_cell.length_c   1.000
_cell.angle_alpha   90.00
_cell.angle_beta   90.00
_cell.angle_gamma   90.00
#
_symmetry.space_group_name_H-M   'P 1'
#
loop_
_entity.id
_entity.type
_entity.pdbx_description
1 polymer ?
#
loop_
_entity_poly.entity_id
_entity_poly.type
_entity_poly.pdbx_seq_one_letter_code
_entity_poly.pdbx_strand_id
1 'polypeptide(L)' 'MFKDKTIACKDCGTDFTFTSGEQEFYKEKGFENEPTRCKECRAKKKTSFKGRDNNRR' A
#
# COMPACT_ATOMS: atom_id res chain seq x y z
N MET A 1 -13.23 -7.77 15.26
CA MET A 1 -13.33 -8.62 14.06
C MET A 1 -12.91 -7.80 12.86
N PHE A 2 -11.78 -8.11 12.24
CA PHE A 2 -11.43 -7.54 10.96
C PHE A 2 -12.06 -8.39 9.86
N LYS A 3 -12.65 -7.75 8.86
CA LYS A 3 -13.26 -8.42 7.70
C LYS A 3 -12.56 -7.94 6.45
N ASP A 4 -12.39 -8.82 5.48
CA ASP A 4 -12.01 -8.45 4.13
C ASP A 4 -12.91 -7.32 3.61
N LYS A 5 -12.26 -6.25 3.15
CA LYS A 5 -12.93 -5.06 2.64
C LYS A 5 -12.32 -4.69 1.31
N THR A 6 -13.14 -4.54 0.29
CA THR A 6 -12.68 -4.05 -1.01
C THR A 6 -12.61 -2.52 -0.97
N ILE A 7 -11.46 -1.95 -1.32
CA ILE A 7 -11.21 -0.51 -1.33
C ILE A 7 -10.74 -0.11 -2.73
N ALA A 8 -11.24 1.00 -3.26
CA ALA A 8 -10.79 1.54 -4.54
C ALA A 8 -9.48 2.32 -4.37
N CYS A 9 -8.48 2.04 -5.21
CA CYS A 9 -7.23 2.76 -5.22
C CYS A 9 -7.45 4.20 -5.71
N LYS A 10 -7.05 5.20 -4.93
CA LYS A 10 -7.16 6.62 -5.30
C LYS A 10 -6.30 7.02 -6.52
N ASP A 11 -5.31 6.20 -6.87
CA ASP A 11 -4.31 6.53 -7.89
C ASP A 11 -4.65 5.89 -9.25
N CYS A 12 -5.06 4.62 -9.26
CA CYS A 12 -5.39 3.88 -10.47
C CYS A 12 -6.87 3.49 -10.60
N GLY A 13 -7.70 3.76 -9.59
CA GLY A 13 -9.12 3.42 -9.57
C GLY A 13 -9.43 1.94 -9.30
N THR A 14 -8.43 1.06 -9.34
CA THR A 14 -8.62 -0.39 -9.17
C THR A 14 -9.05 -0.75 -7.75
N ASP A 15 -10.10 -1.54 -7.64
CA ASP A 15 -10.51 -2.23 -6.44
C ASP A 15 -9.46 -3.25 -5.97
N PHE A 16 -9.08 -3.16 -4.71
CA PHE A 16 -8.18 -4.12 -4.07
C PHE A 16 -8.73 -4.55 -2.72
N THR A 17 -8.45 -5.80 -2.36
CA THR A 17 -8.92 -6.39 -1.09
C THR A 17 -7.99 -6.00 0.04
N PHE A 18 -8.51 -5.30 1.03
CA PHE A 18 -7.88 -5.07 2.32
C PHE A 18 -8.28 -6.19 3.27
N THR A 19 -7.41 -7.20 3.35
CA THR A 19 -7.68 -8.42 4.11
C THR A 19 -7.64 -8.17 5.63
N SER A 20 -8.25 -9.07 6.40
CA SER A 20 -8.18 -9.05 7.86
C SER A 20 -6.74 -9.09 8.38
N GLY A 21 -5.88 -9.91 7.78
CA GLY A 21 -4.46 -9.96 8.15
C GLY A 21 -3.69 -8.66 7.87
N GLU A 22 -4.04 -7.94 6.80
CA GLU A 22 -3.47 -6.61 6.55
C GLU A 22 -3.98 -5.56 7.55
N GLN A 23 -5.24 -5.66 7.99
CA GLN A 23 -5.78 -4.80 9.05
C GLN A 23 -5.07 -5.02 10.38
N GLU A 24 -4.81 -6.28 10.73
CA GLU A 24 -4.04 -6.63 11.93
C GLU A 24 -2.62 -6.06 11.86
N PHE A 25 -1.94 -6.24 10.73
CA PHE A 25 -0.60 -5.66 10.52
C PHE A 25 -0.59 -4.14 10.63
N TYR A 26 -1.60 -3.46 10.07
CA TYR A 26 -1.71 -2.00 10.16
C TYR A 26 -1.93 -1.55 11.60
N LYS A 27 -2.80 -2.22 12.33
CA LYS A 27 -3.08 -1.92 13.74
C LYS A 27 -1.88 -2.19 14.64
N GLU A 28 -1.18 -3.30 14.44
CA GLU A 28 0.06 -3.62 15.18
C GLU A 28 1.16 -2.58 14.93
N LYS A 29 1.22 -2.02 13.72
CA LYS A 29 2.15 -0.94 13.39
C LYS A 29 1.71 0.44 13.88
N GLY A 30 0.53 0.57 14.48
CA GLY A 30 -0.02 1.86 14.93
C GLY A 30 -0.58 2.72 13.80
N PHE A 31 -0.93 2.12 12.66
CA PHE A 31 -1.65 2.83 11.58
C PHE A 31 -3.14 2.75 11.84
N GLU A 32 -3.74 3.88 12.24
CA GLU A 32 -5.19 4.01 12.40
C GLU A 32 -5.92 4.15 11.05
N ASN A 33 -5.20 4.48 9.98
CA ASN A 33 -5.78 4.80 8.68
C ASN A 33 -5.76 3.61 7.72
N GLU A 34 -6.88 3.41 7.02
CA GLU A 34 -7.01 2.42 5.95
C GLU A 34 -6.13 2.76 4.74
N PRO A 35 -5.60 1.75 4.02
CA PRO A 35 -4.86 1.99 2.80
C PRO A 35 -5.75 2.62 1.72
N THR A 36 -5.30 3.75 1.17
CA THR A 36 -6.00 4.45 0.06
C THR A 36 -5.39 4.14 -1.31
N ARG A 37 -4.28 3.40 -1.35
CA ARG A 37 -3.58 3.01 -2.57
C ARG A 37 -3.31 1.52 -2.56
N CYS A 38 -3.51 0.87 -3.69
CA CYS A 38 -3.22 -0.55 -3.87
C CYS A 38 -1.71 -0.83 -3.73
N LYS A 39 -1.38 -2.11 -3.51
CA LYS A 39 0.00 -2.59 -3.34
C LYS A 39 0.88 -2.25 -4.54
N GLU A 40 0.32 -2.31 -5.76
CA GLU A 40 1.02 -1.98 -7.00
C GLU A 40 1.40 -0.49 -7.08
N CYS A 41 0.48 0.44 -6.82
CA CYS A 41 0.79 1.87 -6.83
C CYS A 41 1.81 2.25 -5.75
N ARG A 42 1.75 1.59 -4.57
CA ARG A 42 2.78 1.74 -3.54
C ARG A 42 4.13 1.20 -3.98
N ALA A 43 4.16 0.04 -4.65
CA ALA A 43 5.38 -0.57 -5.16
C ALA A 43 6.00 0.28 -6.28
N LYS A 44 5.21 0.75 -7.25
CA LYS A 44 5.65 1.66 -8.33
C LYS A 44 6.32 2.91 -7.79
N LYS A 45 5.80 3.48 -6.70
CA LYS A 45 6.44 4.64 -6.05
C LYS A 45 7.79 4.29 -5.42
N LYS A 46 7.94 3.08 -4.89
CA LYS A 46 9.18 2.60 -4.26
C LYS A 46 10.26 2.27 -5.29
N THR A 47 9.91 1.78 -6.48
CA THR A 47 10.88 1.46 -7.53
C THR A 47 11.55 2.71 -8.09
N SER A 48 10.85 3.85 -8.16
CA SER A 48 11.45 5.12 -8.60
C SER A 48 12.59 5.63 -7.73
N PHE A 49 12.69 5.19 -6.46
CA PHE A 49 13.77 5.59 -5.55
C PHE A 49 15.00 4.68 -5.61
N LYS A 50 14.87 3.43 -6.09
CA LYS A 50 15.97 2.45 -6.06
C LYS A 50 16.85 2.45 -7.31
N GLY A 51 16.55 3.32 -8.29
CA GLY A 51 17.30 3.44 -9.55
C GLY A 51 18.19 4.69 -9.67
N ARG A 52 18.38 5.48 -8.60
CA ARG A 52 19.16 6.74 -8.65
C ARG A 52 20.48 6.72 -7.89
N ASP A 53 20.96 5.56 -7.45
CA ASP A 53 22.24 5.43 -6.73
C ASP A 53 23.39 4.86 -7.59
N ASN A 54 23.26 4.90 -8.92
CA ASN A 54 24.32 4.50 -9.86
C ASN A 54 24.89 5.66 -10.70
N ASN A 55 24.66 6.91 -10.28
CA ASN A 55 25.27 8.07 -10.94
C ASN A 55 25.56 9.20 -9.94
N ARG A 56 26.38 8.89 -8.93
CA ARG A 56 27.14 9.91 -8.21
C ARG A 56 28.59 9.74 -8.66
N ARG A 57 28.95 10.58 -9.62
CA ARG A 57 30.32 10.82 -10.09
C ARG A 57 31.32 10.91 -8.95
#